data_AF-A0A3M1T1S5-F1
#
_entry.id   AF-A0A3M1T1S5-F1
#
_cell.length_a   1.000
_cell.length_b   1.000
_cell.length_c   1.000
_cell.angle_alpha   90.00
_cell.angle_beta   90.00
_cell.angle_gamma   90.00
#
_symmetry.space_group_name_H-M   'P 1'
#
loop_
_entity.id
_entity.type
_entity.pdbx_description
1 polymer ?
#
loop_
_entity_poly.entity_id
_entity_poly.type
_entity_poly.pdbx_seq_one_letter_code
_entity_poly.pdbx_strand_id
1 'polypeptide(L)'
;MANPETPDPKLIKEILEPLLEDFQYWFSRSQHLLENENISFLGEQEQADLLARVVQAQQEVSATQMMTRVLDGRAGVEMSVLAPWHQLLTECARVGMRFRAERSNSSPTSDAN
;
A
#
# COMPACT_ATOMS: atom_id res chain seq x y z
N MET A 1 -7.65 35.39 14.16
CA MET A 1 -8.55 34.29 13.77
C MET A 1 -7.86 33.53 12.66
N ALA A 2 -7.56 32.24 12.86
CA ALA A 2 -6.89 31.43 11.85
C ALA A 2 -7.88 31.17 10.71
N ASN A 3 -7.59 31.72 9.53
CA ASN A 3 -8.28 31.36 8.30
C ASN A 3 -7.86 29.90 7.98
N PRO A 4 -8.78 28.97 7.62
CA PRO A 4 -8.37 27.67 7.11
C PRO A 4 -7.82 27.88 5.70
N GLU A 5 -6.61 28.41 5.62
CA GLU A 5 -5.93 28.69 4.36
C GLU A 5 -5.67 27.36 3.67
N THR A 6 -6.05 27.31 2.39
CA THR A 6 -5.68 26.26 1.46
C THR A 6 -4.21 25.86 1.67
N PRO A 7 -3.90 24.56 1.78
CA PRO A 7 -2.54 24.11 2.04
C PRO A 7 -1.57 24.71 1.03
N ASP A 8 -0.39 25.14 1.50
CA ASP A 8 0.66 25.67 0.63
C ASP A 8 0.96 24.65 -0.50
N PRO A 9 0.81 25.01 -1.78
CA PRO A 9 1.10 24.11 -2.90
C PRO A 9 2.52 23.50 -2.85
N LYS A 10 3.50 24.20 -2.26
CA LYS A 10 4.84 23.65 -2.03
C LYS A 10 4.82 22.54 -0.97
N LEU A 11 4.09 22.74 0.12
CA LEU A 11 3.91 21.73 1.16
C LEU A 11 3.20 20.49 0.60
N ILE A 12 2.22 20.66 -0.28
CA ILE A 12 1.55 19.54 -0.95
C ILE A 12 2.55 18.76 -1.80
N LYS A 13 3.41 19.44 -2.56
CA LYS A 13 4.46 18.79 -3.37
C LYS A 13 5.46 18.00 -2.51
N GLU A 14 5.93 18.63 -1.43
CA GLU A 14 6.90 18.02 -0.50
C GLU A 14 6.34 16.79 0.22
N ILE A 15 5.02 16.70 0.41
CA ILE A 15 4.36 15.55 1.04
C ILE A 15 3.96 14.48 0.01
N LEU A 16 3.52 14.90 -1.17
CA LEU A 16 2.95 14.00 -2.17
C LEU A 16 4.00 13.01 -2.71
N GLU A 17 5.20 13.47 -3.02
CA GLU A 17 6.23 12.59 -3.59
C GLU A 17 6.66 11.49 -2.61
N PRO A 18 7.03 11.79 -1.34
CA PRO A 18 7.26 10.77 -0.32
C PRO A 18 6.05 9.86 -0.08
N LEU A 19 4.83 10.39 -0.10
CA LEU A 19 3.62 9.59 0.08
C LEU A 19 3.44 8.56 -1.05
N LEU A 20 3.71 8.95 -2.30
CA LEU A 20 3.65 8.01 -3.43
C LEU A 20 4.76 6.95 -3.35
N GLU A 21 5.94 7.32 -2.85
CA GLU A 21 7.02 6.35 -2.56
C GLU A 21 6.63 5.35 -1.48
N ASP A 22 5.95 5.81 -0.42
CA ASP A 22 5.40 4.94 0.62
C ASP A 22 4.40 3.94 0.04
N PHE A 23 3.47 4.38 -0.82
CA PHE A 23 2.55 3.47 -1.50
C PHE A 23 3.29 2.39 -2.30
N GLN A 24 4.31 2.76 -3.07
CA GLN A 24 5.10 1.77 -3.82
C GLN A 24 5.82 0.78 -2.92
N TYR A 25 6.44 1.25 -1.85
CA TYR A 25 7.11 0.38 -0.90
C TYR A 25 6.15 -0.64 -0.28
N TRP A 26 4.99 -0.18 0.20
CA TRP A 26 4.01 -1.04 0.85
C TRP A 26 3.37 -2.02 -0.12
N PHE A 27 3.01 -1.59 -1.32
CA PHE A 27 2.46 -2.50 -2.33
C PHE A 27 3.48 -3.53 -2.82
N SER A 28 4.76 -3.16 -3.00
CA SER A 28 5.82 -4.12 -3.33
C SER A 28 5.95 -5.20 -2.25
N ARG A 29 5.89 -4.80 -0.97
CA ARG A 29 5.91 -5.72 0.16
C ARG A 29 4.70 -6.66 0.17
N SER A 30 3.51 -6.13 -0.10
CA SER A 30 2.27 -6.90 -0.17
C SER A 30 2.26 -7.87 -1.34
N GLN A 31 2.70 -7.44 -2.52
CA GLN A 31 2.89 -8.30 -3.69
C GLN A 31 3.83 -9.47 -3.36
N HIS A 32 5.00 -9.18 -2.80
CA HIS A 32 5.96 -10.22 -2.43
C HIS A 32 5.36 -11.24 -1.45
N LEU A 33 4.56 -10.79 -0.48
CA LEU A 33 3.85 -11.71 0.43
C LEU A 33 2.85 -12.60 -0.34
N LEU A 34 2.03 -12.01 -1.20
CA LEU A 34 0.96 -12.69 -1.93
C LEU A 34 1.48 -13.62 -3.03
N GLU A 35 2.67 -13.38 -3.57
CA GLU A 35 3.28 -14.25 -4.59
C GLU A 35 4.04 -15.44 -3.99
N ASN A 36 4.67 -15.26 -2.84
CA ASN A 36 5.63 -16.23 -2.30
C ASN A 36 5.09 -17.07 -1.15
N GLU A 37 3.98 -16.68 -0.55
CA GLU A 37 3.40 -17.39 0.60
C GLU A 37 2.03 -17.96 0.23
N ASN A 38 1.72 -19.14 0.77
CA ASN A 38 0.35 -19.67 0.73
C ASN A 38 -0.42 -19.11 1.93
N ILE A 39 -1.45 -18.29 1.67
CA ILE A 39 -2.29 -17.68 2.70
C ILE A 39 -3.59 -18.46 2.82
N SER A 40 -3.56 -19.54 3.59
CA SER A 40 -4.65 -20.53 3.71
C SER A 40 -6.01 -19.93 4.08
N PHE A 41 -6.06 -18.91 4.93
CA PHE A 41 -7.31 -18.28 5.36
C PHE A 41 -7.98 -17.42 4.29
N LEU A 42 -7.25 -17.03 3.26
CA LEU A 42 -7.72 -16.20 2.15
C LEU A 42 -8.14 -17.10 0.97
N GLY A 43 -7.43 -18.22 0.79
CA GLY A 43 -7.69 -19.16 -0.31
C GLY A 43 -7.15 -18.63 -1.64
N GLU A 44 -6.98 -19.53 -2.61
CA GLU A 44 -6.25 -19.24 -3.86
C GLU A 44 -6.90 -18.13 -4.69
N GLN A 45 -8.22 -18.15 -4.82
CA GLN A 45 -8.95 -17.20 -5.67
C GLN A 45 -8.93 -15.78 -5.10
N GLU A 46 -9.17 -15.62 -3.80
CA GLU A 46 -9.10 -14.30 -3.15
C GLU A 46 -7.65 -13.79 -3.13
N GLN A 47 -6.66 -14.70 -3.03
CA GLN A 47 -5.25 -14.32 -3.00
C GLN A 47 -4.81 -13.80 -4.36
N ALA A 48 -5.25 -14.46 -5.44
CA ALA A 48 -5.04 -14.01 -6.80
C ALA A 48 -5.74 -12.68 -7.09
N ASP A 49 -6.98 -12.47 -6.61
CA ASP A 49 -7.70 -11.20 -6.76
C ASP A 49 -6.98 -10.05 -6.05
N LEU A 50 -6.59 -10.26 -4.78
CA LEU A 50 -5.87 -9.26 -4.01
C LEU A 50 -4.52 -8.93 -4.65
N LEU A 51 -3.79 -9.94 -5.15
CA LEU A 51 -2.55 -9.75 -5.88
C LEU A 51 -2.76 -8.91 -7.15
N ALA A 52 -3.77 -9.22 -7.95
CA ALA A 52 -4.09 -8.47 -9.17
C ALA A 52 -4.38 -6.99 -8.87
N ARG A 53 -5.16 -6.71 -7.81
CA ARG A 53 -5.46 -5.36 -7.35
C ARG A 53 -4.20 -4.61 -6.88
N VAL A 54 -3.29 -5.29 -6.17
CA VAL A 54 -2.00 -4.71 -5.74
C VAL A 54 -1.10 -4.37 -6.93
N VAL A 55 -1.01 -5.26 -7.93
CA VAL A 55 -0.23 -5.00 -9.15
C VAL A 55 -0.81 -3.82 -9.93
N GLN A 56 -2.13 -3.76 -10.08
CA GLN A 56 -2.81 -2.65 -10.73
C GLN A 56 -2.53 -1.31 -10.02
N ALA A 57 -2.69 -1.27 -8.69
CA ALA A 57 -2.43 -0.06 -7.91
C ALA A 57 -0.97 0.42 -8.04
N GLN A 58 0.00 -0.49 -8.09
CA GLN A 58 1.41 -0.11 -8.30
C GLN A 58 1.66 0.57 -9.65
N GLN A 59 0.99 0.10 -10.71
CA GLN A 59 1.08 0.73 -12.03
C GLN A 59 0.48 2.13 -12.02
N GLU A 60 -0.66 2.30 -11.35
CA GLU A 60 -1.32 3.59 -11.20
C GLU A 60 -0.46 4.59 -10.40
N VAL A 61 0.08 4.17 -9.26
CA VAL A 61 0.99 4.99 -8.44
C VAL A 61 2.23 5.38 -9.26
N SER A 62 2.83 4.44 -9.99
CA SER A 62 3.99 4.71 -10.86
C SER A 62 3.66 5.74 -11.94
N ALA A 63 2.48 5.63 -12.58
CA ALA A 63 2.03 6.60 -13.57
C ALA A 63 1.84 7.99 -12.94
N THR A 64 1.23 8.05 -11.75
CA THR A 64 1.04 9.30 -11.01
C THR A 64 2.37 9.93 -10.58
N GLN A 65 3.35 9.15 -10.12
CA GLN A 65 4.70 9.64 -9.82
C GLN A 65 5.36 10.26 -11.06
N MET A 66 5.30 9.57 -12.22
CA MET A 66 5.84 10.11 -13.47
C MET A 66 5.16 11.41 -13.88
N MET A 67 3.83 11.45 -13.86
CA MET A 67 3.07 12.66 -14.20
C MET A 67 3.39 13.83 -13.25
N THR A 68 3.51 13.55 -11.95
CA THR A 68 3.83 14.57 -10.94
C THR A 68 5.20 15.17 -11.19
N ARG A 69 6.21 14.33 -11.50
CA ARG A 69 7.57 14.78 -11.84
C ARG A 69 7.61 15.59 -13.14
N VAL A 70 6.95 15.11 -14.20
CA VAL A 70 6.91 15.80 -15.51
C VAL A 70 6.24 17.17 -15.42
N LEU A 71 5.24 17.32 -14.54
CA LEU A 71 4.51 18.57 -14.34
C LEU A 71 5.13 19.48 -13.26
N ASP A 72 6.35 19.18 -12.77
CA ASP A 72 7.03 19.87 -11.67
C ASP A 72 6.20 19.93 -10.37
N GLY A 73 5.31 18.98 -10.14
CA GLY A 73 4.37 18.97 -9.01
C GLY A 73 3.23 19.98 -9.14
N ARG A 74 2.98 20.53 -10.34
CA ARG A 74 1.88 21.47 -10.60
C ARG A 74 0.52 20.80 -10.78
N ALA A 75 0.49 19.48 -10.98
CA ALA A 75 -0.73 18.70 -10.89
C ALA A 75 -0.86 18.10 -9.48
N GLY A 76 -1.89 18.51 -8.76
CA GLY A 76 -2.29 17.83 -7.53
C GLY A 76 -2.90 16.47 -7.86
N VAL A 77 -2.77 15.51 -6.94
CA VAL A 77 -3.47 14.24 -7.02
C VAL A 77 -4.79 14.40 -6.28
N GLU A 78 -5.90 14.18 -6.98
CA GLU A 78 -7.23 14.22 -6.40
C GLU A 78 -7.37 13.16 -5.29
N MET A 79 -8.00 13.54 -4.18
CA MET A 79 -8.21 12.62 -3.04
C MET A 79 -9.02 11.38 -3.42
N SER A 80 -9.85 11.48 -4.47
CA SER A 80 -10.60 10.36 -5.05
C SER A 80 -9.71 9.27 -5.63
N VAL A 81 -8.46 9.59 -6.02
CA VAL A 81 -7.47 8.63 -6.52
C VAL A 81 -6.71 7.97 -5.36
N LEU A 82 -6.43 8.72 -4.28
CA LEU A 82 -5.68 8.21 -3.13
C LEU A 82 -6.51 7.27 -2.25
N ALA A 83 -7.82 7.52 -2.12
CA ALA A 83 -8.68 6.76 -1.23
C ALA A 83 -8.73 5.24 -1.55
N PRO A 84 -8.88 4.80 -2.82
CA PRO A 84 -8.79 3.38 -3.18
C PRO A 84 -7.45 2.73 -2.81
N TRP A 85 -6.32 3.43 -3.03
CA TRP A 85 -5.00 2.91 -2.68
C TRP A 85 -4.84 2.74 -1.17
N HIS A 86 -5.32 3.70 -0.38
CA HIS A 86 -5.28 3.61 1.08
C HIS A 86 -6.15 2.45 1.61
N GLN A 87 -7.33 2.23 1.02
CA GLN A 87 -8.18 1.10 1.36
C GLN A 87 -7.49 -0.24 1.07
N LEU A 88 -6.87 -0.36 -0.11
CA LEU A 88 -6.12 -1.56 -0.50
C LEU A 88 -4.91 -1.81 0.40
N LEU A 89 -4.15 -0.76 0.75
CA LEU A 89 -3.02 -0.86 1.67
C LEU A 89 -3.48 -1.33 3.05
N THR A 90 -4.61 -0.81 3.54
CA THR A 90 -5.18 -1.23 4.82
C THR A 90 -5.60 -2.70 4.81
N GLU A 91 -6.21 -3.16 3.71
CA GLU A 91 -6.57 -4.57 3.51
C GLU A 91 -5.33 -5.46 3.52
N CYS A 92 -4.30 -5.12 2.74
CA CYS A 92 -3.04 -5.85 2.70
C CYS A 92 -2.34 -5.89 4.06
N ALA A 93 -2.39 -4.80 4.83
CA ALA A 93 -1.84 -4.74 6.18
C ALA A 93 -2.56 -5.71 7.12
N ARG A 94 -3.90 -5.80 7.07
CA ARG A 94 -4.68 -6.77 7.86
C ARG A 94 -4.32 -8.20 7.51
N VAL A 95 -4.25 -8.51 6.21
CA VAL A 95 -3.83 -9.84 5.72
C VAL A 95 -2.43 -10.18 6.25
N GLY A 96 -1.47 -9.27 6.08
CA GLY A 96 -0.10 -9.49 6.55
C GLY A 96 0.02 -9.62 8.07
N MET A 97 -0.75 -8.85 8.84
CA MET A 97 -0.78 -8.98 10.31
C MET A 97 -1.32 -10.33 10.75
N ARG A 98 -2.45 -10.76 10.17
CA ARG A 98 -3.06 -12.06 10.47
C ARG A 98 -2.14 -13.22 10.07
N PHE A 99 -1.55 -13.16 8.88
CA PHE A 99 -0.60 -14.17 8.42
C PHE A 99 0.58 -14.36 9.39
N ARG A 100 1.16 -13.24 9.87
CA ARG A 100 2.24 -13.30 10.87
C ARG A 100 1.76 -13.88 12.20
N ALA A 101 0.55 -13.52 12.65
CA ALA A 101 -0.01 -14.07 13.88
C ALA A 101 -0.22 -15.59 13.80
N GLU A 102 -0.76 -16.10 12.69
CA GLU A 102 -0.95 -17.54 12.48
C GLU A 102 0.39 -18.30 12.41
N ARG A 103 1.44 -17.72 11.79
CA ARG A 103 2.79 -18.30 11.78
C ARG A 103 3.48 -18.30 13.14
N SER A 104 3.34 -17.23 13.92
CA SER A 104 3.89 -17.18 15.29
C SER A 104 3.25 -18.25 16.18
N ASN A 105 1.95 -18.50 16.02
CA ASN A 105 1.23 -19.53 16.79
C ASN A 105 1.51 -20.97 16.34
N SER A 106 2.05 -21.17 15.14
CA SER A 106 2.37 -22.51 14.60
C SER A 106 3.85 -22.89 14.71
N SER A 107 4.67 -22.07 15.39
CA SER A 107 6.02 -22.44 15.79
C SER A 107 5.94 -23.41 16.99
N PRO A 108 6.39 -24.68 16.86
CA PRO A 108 6.37 -25.60 17.99
C PRO A 108 7.44 -25.19 18.99
N THR A 109 7.04 -24.99 20.24
CA THR A 109 7.92 -25.05 21.39
C THR A 109 8.59 -26.43 21.37
N SER A 110 9.81 -26.50 20.82
CA SER A 110 10.67 -27.67 20.93
C SER A 110 11.13 -27.77 22.38
N ASP A 111 10.67 -28.84 23.02
CA ASP A 111 10.92 -29.32 24.38
C ASP A 111 12.26 -28.93 25.02
N ALA A 112 12.18 -28.49 26.28
CA ALA A 112 13.23 -28.74 27.27
C ALA A 112 12.67 -29.71 28.31
N ASN A 113 13.10 -30.96 28.14
CA ASN A 113 13.02 -32.07 29.09
C ASN A 113 13.85 -31.79 30.35
#